data_AF-A0A151HJA7-F1
#
_entry.id   AF-A0A151HJA7-F1
#
_cell.length_a   1.000
_cell.length_b   1.000
_cell.length_c   1.000
_cell.angle_alpha   90.00
_cell.angle_beta   90.00
_cell.angle_gamma   90.00
#
_symmetry.space_group_name_H-M   'P 1'
#
loop_
_entity.id
_entity.type
_entity.pdbx_description
1 polymer ?
#
loop_
_entity_poly.entity_id
_entity_poly.type
_entity_poly.pdbx_seq_one_letter_code
_entity_poly.pdbx_strand_id
1 'polypeptide(L)'
;STPFTHISGSEIFSLEMSKTEALTQAFRRSINVLIKQEAEIIEGEVVEIEINRQTSAKAGQPSARTGRMMLKTTEMETLYDLGAKMI
;
A
#
# COMPACT_ATOMS: atom_id res chain seq x y z
N SER A 1 -6.86 -2.46 13.41
CA SER A 1 -5.95 -3.45 12.81
C SER A 1 -4.85 -3.79 13.82
N THR A 2 -4.60 -5.08 14.04
CA THR A 2 -3.50 -5.57 14.89
C THR A 2 -2.29 -5.87 14.00
N PRO A 3 -1.12 -5.23 14.20
CA PRO A 3 0.03 -5.48 13.35
C PRO A 3 0.48 -6.93 13.47
N PHE A 4 0.83 -7.51 12.33
CA PHE A 4 1.37 -8.85 12.22
C PHE A 4 2.58 -8.79 11.28
N THR A 5 3.73 -9.19 11.80
CA THR A 5 4.97 -9.23 11.01
C THR A 5 5.26 -10.68 10.66
N HIS A 6 5.15 -11.03 9.38
CA HIS A 6 5.64 -12.32 8.88
C HIS A 6 7.17 -12.24 8.72
N ILE A 7 7.89 -13.23 9.24
CA ILE A 7 9.35 -13.33 9.09
C ILE A 7 9.71 -14.77 8.71
N SER A 8 10.52 -14.91 7.66
CA SER A 8 11.14 -16.17 7.29
C SER A 8 12.47 -16.32 8.03
N GLY A 9 12.77 -17.53 8.51
CA GLY A 9 14.02 -17.81 9.22
C GLY A 9 15.27 -17.44 8.43
N SER A 10 15.22 -17.56 7.09
CA SER A 10 16.32 -17.16 6.20
C SER A 10 16.59 -15.65 6.18
N GLU A 11 15.59 -14.81 6.47
CA GLU A 11 15.73 -13.35 6.50
C GLU A 11 16.50 -12.86 7.74
N ILE A 12 16.61 -13.70 8.77
CA ILE A 12 17.39 -13.40 9.99
C ILE A 12 18.90 -13.55 9.73
N PHE A 13 19.28 -14.40 8.77
CA PHE A 13 20.67 -14.66 8.41
C PHE A 13 21.07 -13.84 7.19
N SER A 14 21.34 -12.54 7.41
CA SER A 14 21.84 -11.62 6.38
C SER A 14 23.29 -11.21 6.64
N LEU A 15 24.00 -10.84 5.57
CA LEU A 15 25.31 -10.17 5.63
C LEU A 15 25.16 -8.66 5.85
N GLU A 16 24.00 -8.09 5.53
CA GLU A 16 23.75 -6.64 5.62
C GLU A 16 23.40 -6.19 7.04
N MET A 17 22.88 -7.11 7.88
CA MET A 17 22.35 -6.78 9.20
C MET A 17 22.61 -7.90 10.20
N SER A 18 22.89 -7.53 11.45
CA SER A 18 23.10 -8.53 12.51
C SER A 18 21.80 -9.26 12.85
N LYS A 19 21.91 -10.54 13.24
CA LYS A 19 20.77 -11.38 13.66
C LYS A 19 19.92 -10.72 14.75
N THR A 20 20.56 -10.08 15.72
CA THR A 20 19.91 -9.37 16.83
C THR A 20 19.11 -8.16 16.33
N GLU A 21 19.67 -7.42 15.38
CA GLU A 21 19.01 -6.25 14.80
C GLU A 21 17.81 -6.67 13.93
N ALA A 22 17.94 -7.74 13.14
CA ALA A 22 16.84 -8.32 12.37
C ALA A 22 15.64 -8.68 13.25
N LEU A 23 15.90 -9.37 14.37
CA LEU A 23 14.86 -9.71 15.35
C LEU A 23 14.29 -8.46 16.04
N THR A 24 15.13 -7.51 16.43
CA THR A 24 14.69 -6.27 17.09
C THR A 24 13.75 -5.47 16.19
N GLN A 25 14.06 -5.37 14.89
CA GLN A 25 13.20 -4.70 13.92
C GLN A 25 11.88 -5.45 13.74
N ALA A 26 11.90 -6.78 13.66
CA ALA A 26 10.69 -7.59 13.58
C ALA A 26 9.76 -7.39 14.79
N PHE A 27 10.34 -7.30 16.00
CA PHE A 27 9.58 -6.97 17.21
C PHE A 27 9.01 -5.55 17.16
N ARG A 28 9.80 -4.54 16.77
CA ARG A 28 9.31 -3.16 16.68
C ARG A 28 8.16 -2.99 15.69
N ARG A 29 8.22 -3.69 14.55
CA ARG A 29 7.13 -3.68 13.56
C ARG A 29 5.85 -4.35 14.06
N SER A 30 5.97 -5.26 15.04
CA SER A 30 4.86 -6.01 15.62
C SER A 30 4.21 -5.30 16.83
N ILE A 31 4.77 -4.19 17.30
CA ILE A 31 4.23 -3.41 18.41
C ILE A 31 3.41 -2.24 17.84
N ASN A 32 2.13 -2.14 18.23
CA ASN A 32 1.27 -1.04 17.81
C ASN A 32 1.28 0.12 18.83
N VAL A 33 1.32 1.35 18.34
CA VAL A 33 1.03 2.56 19.11
C VAL A 33 -0.22 3.20 18.51
N LEU A 34 -1.32 3.18 19.27
CA LEU A 34 -2.61 3.71 18.82
C LEU A 34 -2.73 5.19 19.19
N ILE A 35 -2.79 6.04 18.16
CA ILE A 35 -3.04 7.48 18.29
C ILE A 35 -4.38 7.80 17.63
N LYS A 36 -5.25 8.51 18.35
CA LYS A 36 -6.53 8.96 17.80
C LYS A 36 -6.32 10.28 17.07
N GLN A 37 -6.78 10.36 15.82
CA GLN A 37 -6.73 11.54 14.99
C GLN A 37 -8.01 11.66 14.18
N GLU A 38 -8.33 12.89 13.77
CA GLU A 38 -9.38 13.16 12.79
C GLU A 38 -8.78 12.99 11.38
N ALA A 39 -9.57 12.41 10.47
CA ALA A 39 -9.16 12.21 9.08
C ALA A 39 -10.38 12.43 8.17
N GLU A 40 -10.15 12.99 7.00
CA GLU A 40 -11.16 13.09 5.95
C GLU A 40 -11.27 11.73 5.24
N ILE A 41 -12.50 11.23 5.13
CA ILE A 41 -12.81 9.95 4.49
C ILE A 41 -13.78 10.22 3.34
N ILE A 42 -13.45 9.70 2.16
CA ILE A 42 -14.32 9.74 0.99
C ILE A 42 -15.01 8.38 0.89
N GLU A 43 -16.33 8.37 1.01
CA GLU A 43 -17.15 7.16 0.94
C GLU A 43 -18.10 7.25 -0.26
N GLY A 44 -18.29 6.13 -0.96
CA GLY A 44 -19.16 6.02 -2.12
C GLY A 44 -19.13 4.62 -2.72
N GLU A 45 -20.13 4.31 -3.54
CA GLU A 45 -20.15 3.10 -4.35
C GLU A 45 -19.18 3.22 -5.52
N VAL A 46 -18.41 2.16 -5.78
CA VAL A 46 -17.51 2.10 -6.93
C VAL A 46 -18.31 1.71 -8.17
N VAL A 47 -18.40 2.63 -9.12
CA VAL A 47 -19.12 2.40 -10.39
C VAL A 47 -18.18 1.80 -11.44
N GLU A 48 -16.96 2.34 -11.54
CA GLU A 48 -15.98 1.92 -12.55
C GLU A 48 -14.55 2.11 -12.06
N ILE A 49 -13.66 1.20 -12.49
CA ILE A 49 -12.21 1.28 -12.29
C ILE A 49 -11.51 1.04 -13.63
N GLU A 50 -10.77 2.03 -14.11
CA GLU A 50 -9.90 1.93 -15.28
C GLU A 50 -8.44 1.88 -14.82
N ILE A 51 -7.68 0.85 -15.22
CA ILE A 51 -6.25 0.75 -14.90
C ILE A 51 -5.47 0.79 -16.20
N ASN A 52 -4.68 1.85 -16.40
CA ASN A 52 -3.77 1.95 -17.52
C ASN A 52 -2.41 1.37 -17.14
N ARG A 53 -2.15 0.17 -17.68
CA ARG A 53 -0.86 -0.48 -17.58
C ARG A 53 -0.09 -0.24 -18.88
N GLN A 54 0.83 0.72 -18.86
CA GLN A 54 1.73 0.92 -20.00
C GLN A 54 2.56 -0.35 -20.22
N THR A 55 2.37 -1.00 -21.38
CA THR A 55 3.05 -2.23 -21.80
C THR A 55 4.50 -1.99 -22.24
N SER A 56 4.90 -0.73 -22.42
CA SER A 56 6.22 -0.30 -22.86
C SER A 56 7.25 -0.19 -21.73
N ALA A 57 7.31 -1.16 -20.81
CA ALA A 57 8.42 -1.24 -19.87
C ALA A 57 9.59 -1.95 -20.55
N LYS A 58 10.62 -1.19 -20.96
CA LYS A 58 11.96 -1.78 -21.16
C LYS A 58 12.37 -2.48 -19.86
N ALA A 59 13.00 -3.64 -19.98
CA ALA A 59 13.43 -4.45 -18.85
C ALA A 59 14.17 -3.60 -17.79
N GLY A 60 13.62 -3.53 -16.58
CA GLY A 60 14.26 -2.85 -15.44
C GLY A 60 13.64 -1.53 -14.95
N GLN A 61 12.56 -1.02 -15.55
CA GLN A 61 11.84 0.15 -15.00
C GLN A 61 10.47 -0.22 -14.40
N PRO A 62 10.10 0.36 -13.23
CA PRO A 62 8.76 0.17 -12.68
C PRO A 62 7.74 0.78 -13.64
N SER A 63 6.81 -0.05 -14.14
CA SER A 63 5.70 0.45 -14.96
C SER A 63 4.93 1.49 -14.15
N ALA A 64 4.91 2.75 -14.58
CA ALA A 64 4.02 3.75 -14.00
C ALA A 64 2.58 3.29 -14.26
N ARG A 65 1.94 2.73 -13.23
CA ARG A 65 0.53 2.35 -13.28
C ARG A 65 -0.26 3.57 -12.86
N THR A 66 -1.07 4.06 -13.79
CA THR A 66 -2.07 5.09 -13.51
C THR A 66 -3.44 4.47 -13.69
N GLY A 67 -4.44 5.04 -13.03
CA GLY A 67 -5.81 4.56 -13.16
C GLY A 67 -6.81 5.65 -12.87
N ARG A 68 -8.08 5.38 -13.11
CA ARG A 68 -9.19 6.24 -12.76
C ARG A 68 -10.24 5.41 -12.05
N MET A 69 -10.86 6.00 -11.04
CA MET A 69 -11.98 5.39 -10.33
C MET A 69 -13.14 6.37 -10.26
N MET A 70 -14.33 5.88 -10.60
CA MET A 70 -15.57 6.64 -10.47
C MET A 70 -16.28 6.21 -9.19
N LEU A 71 -16.48 7.16 -8.28
CA LEU A 71 -17.23 6.98 -7.04
C LEU A 71 -18.56 7.71 -7.13
N LYS A 72 -19.62 7.03 -6.71
CA LYS A 72 -20.98 7.57 -6.72
C LYS A 72 -21.63 7.47 -5.35
N THR A 73 -22.29 8.55 -4.95
CA THR A 73 -23.21 8.60 -3.81
C THR A 73 -24.64 8.79 -4.33
N THR A 74 -25.62 8.87 -3.42
CA THR A 74 -27.01 9.15 -3.81
C THR A 74 -27.20 10.50 -4.50
N GLU A 75 -26.28 11.44 -4.27
CA GLU A 75 -26.39 12.83 -4.73
C GLU A 75 -25.27 13.28 -5.68
N MET A 76 -24.12 12.59 -5.68
CA MET A 76 -22.94 13.04 -6.41
C MET A 76 -22.24 11.88 -7.13
N GLU A 77 -21.57 12.19 -8.24
CA GLU A 77 -20.77 11.25 -9.02
C GLU A 77 -19.47 11.96 -9.40
N THR A 78 -18.34 11.37 -8.98
CA THR A 78 -17.02 12.02 -9.07
C THR A 78 -15.98 11.04 -9.62
N LEU A 79 -15.15 11.55 -10.53
CA LEU A 79 -13.99 10.84 -11.09
C LEU A 79 -12.71 11.20 -10.34
N TYR A 80 -11.96 10.18 -9.92
CA TYR A 80 -10.67 10.32 -9.24
C TYR A 80 -9.55 9.67 -10.06
N ASP A 81 -8.45 10.41 -10.29
CA ASP A 81 -7.22 9.85 -10.85
C ASP A 81 -6.41 9.14 -9.74
N LEU A 82 -6.05 7.89 -10.00
CA LEU A 82 -5.27 7.02 -9.11
C LEU A 82 -3.79 7.02 -9.48
N GLY A 83 -2.94 7.32 -8.51
CA GLY A 83 -1.48 7.26 -8.64
C GLY A 83 -0.90 5.87 -8.32
N ALA A 84 0.39 5.68 -8.58
CA ALA A 84 1.08 4.38 -8.46
C ALA A 84 1.15 3.76 -7.05
N LYS A 85 0.78 4.49 -5.98
CA LYS A 85 0.64 3.92 -4.62
C LYS A 85 -0.77 3.41 -4.32
N MET A 86 -1.74 3.78 -5.15
CA MET A 86 -3.16 3.42 -5.01
C MET A 86 -3.53 2.20 -5.88
N ILE A 87 -2.59 1.66 -6.67
CA ILE A 87 -2.75 0.57 -7.67
C ILE A 87 -1.50 -0.33 -7.65
#